data_AF-A0A379AIR7-F1
#
_entry.id   AF-A0A379AIR7-F1
#
_cell.length_a   1.000
_cell.length_b   1.000
_cell.length_c   1.000
_cell.angle_alpha   90.00
_cell.angle_beta   90.00
_cell.angle_gamma   90.00
#
_symmetry.space_group_name_H-M   'P 1'
#
loop_
_entity.id
_entity.type
_entity.pdbx_description
1 polymer ?
#
loop_
_entity_poly.entity_id
_entity_poly.type
_entity_poly.pdbx_seq_one_letter_code
_entity_poly.pdbx_strand_id
1 'polypeptide(L)'
;MSQQDELQAAERERANRRRILSIAAGSGIVVIGVLVILYAWQLWPFTSAIQSTENAYVRGQVTFISPQVNGYLTSVEVIDLQPVKKGQLLMTIDDRIYRQRVHQAQAQLAMKQAALNNNLQQRRSAEATIQSNKAALENAKAQALKKRLRSEACRKSHGGWIPVSA
;
A
#
# COMPACT_ATOMS: atom_id res chain seq x y z
N MET A 1 87.65 -62.17 -42.03
CA MET A 1 87.10 -62.41 -40.68
C MET A 1 86.19 -61.23 -40.34
N SER A 2 84.91 -61.42 -40.09
CA SER A 2 84.12 -62.63 -40.29
C SER A 2 82.78 -62.23 -40.93
N GLN A 3 82.38 -62.93 -42.00
CA GLN A 3 81.03 -62.80 -42.58
C GLN A 3 79.94 -63.16 -41.55
N GLN A 4 80.33 -63.79 -40.43
CA GLN A 4 79.46 -64.12 -39.32
C GLN A 4 79.07 -62.87 -38.50
N ASP A 5 79.91 -61.83 -38.41
CA ASP A 5 79.59 -60.64 -37.60
C ASP A 5 78.61 -59.67 -38.28
N GLU A 6 78.67 -59.48 -39.60
CA GLU A 6 77.72 -58.63 -40.33
C GLU A 6 76.32 -59.26 -40.44
N LEU A 7 76.27 -60.58 -40.63
CA LEU A 7 75.00 -61.32 -40.60
C LEU A 7 74.38 -61.29 -39.19
N GLN A 8 75.21 -61.39 -38.15
CA GLN A 8 74.74 -61.28 -36.76
C GLN A 8 74.29 -59.85 -36.40
N ALA A 9 74.92 -58.80 -36.92
CA ALA A 9 74.49 -57.41 -36.70
C ALA A 9 73.13 -57.12 -37.33
N ALA A 10 72.92 -57.55 -38.58
CA ALA A 10 71.65 -57.39 -39.29
C ALA A 10 70.49 -58.21 -38.66
N GLU A 11 70.77 -59.41 -38.13
CA GLU A 11 69.78 -60.19 -37.39
C GLU A 11 69.41 -59.55 -36.05
N ARG A 12 70.38 -59.01 -35.30
CA ARG A 12 70.14 -58.31 -34.04
C ARG A 12 69.26 -57.07 -34.23
N GLU A 13 69.47 -56.30 -35.30
CA GLU A 13 68.67 -55.12 -35.59
C GLU A 13 67.22 -55.49 -35.96
N ARG A 14 67.03 -56.54 -36.78
CA ARG A 14 65.70 -57.08 -37.11
C ARG A 14 64.99 -57.66 -35.89
N ALA A 15 65.71 -58.37 -35.02
CA ALA A 15 65.18 -58.91 -33.78
C ALA A 15 64.78 -57.81 -32.79
N ASN A 16 65.60 -56.75 -32.64
CA ASN A 16 65.28 -55.62 -31.79
C ASN A 16 64.09 -54.82 -32.33
N ARG A 17 64.00 -54.58 -33.65
CA ARG A 17 62.86 -53.91 -34.28
C ARG A 17 61.57 -54.72 -34.12
N ARG A 18 61.61 -56.05 -34.26
CA ARG A 18 60.48 -56.94 -33.96
C ARG A 18 60.10 -56.91 -32.48
N ARG A 19 61.08 -56.88 -31.57
CA ARG A 19 60.85 -56.78 -30.12
C ARG A 19 60.20 -55.44 -29.75
N ILE A 20 60.71 -54.32 -30.25
CA ILE A 20 60.12 -52.99 -30.05
C ILE A 20 58.70 -52.92 -30.62
N LEU A 21 58.48 -53.46 -31.82
CA LEU A 21 57.13 -53.54 -32.42
C LEU A 21 56.18 -54.42 -31.58
N SER A 22 56.65 -55.55 -31.04
CA SER A 22 55.84 -56.40 -30.16
C SER A 22 55.52 -55.74 -28.82
N ILE A 23 56.46 -54.98 -28.25
CA ILE A 23 56.25 -54.23 -27.01
C ILE A 23 55.29 -53.06 -27.25
N ALA A 24 55.44 -52.32 -28.37
CA ALA A 24 54.55 -51.24 -28.75
C ALA A 24 53.13 -51.74 -29.05
N ALA A 25 53.01 -52.90 -29.71
CA ALA A 25 51.72 -53.56 -29.93
C ALA A 25 51.09 -54.02 -28.61
N GLY A 26 51.87 -54.62 -27.71
CA GLY A 26 51.42 -55.03 -26.38
C GLY A 26 50.97 -53.85 -25.52
N SER A 27 51.73 -52.76 -25.48
CA SER A 27 51.35 -51.54 -24.76
C SER A 27 50.11 -50.89 -25.36
N GLY A 28 49.95 -50.92 -26.68
CA GLY A 28 48.74 -50.44 -27.36
C GLY A 28 47.48 -51.19 -26.91
N ILE A 29 47.55 -52.52 -26.82
CA ILE A 29 46.42 -53.35 -26.35
C ILE A 29 46.08 -53.04 -24.89
N VAL A 30 47.09 -52.86 -24.03
CA VAL A 30 46.86 -52.51 -22.62
C VAL A 30 46.19 -51.15 -22.48
N VAL A 31 46.66 -50.12 -23.21
CA VAL A 31 46.06 -48.78 -23.18
C VAL A 31 44.62 -48.80 -23.69
N ILE A 32 44.33 -49.54 -24.76
CA ILE A 32 42.97 -49.70 -25.28
C ILE A 32 42.09 -50.42 -24.25
N GLY A 33 42.59 -51.48 -23.61
CA GLY A 33 41.86 -52.19 -22.55
C GLY A 33 41.50 -51.28 -21.37
N VAL A 34 42.45 -50.45 -20.92
CA VAL A 34 42.22 -49.47 -19.85
C VAL A 34 41.18 -48.43 -20.26
N LEU A 35 41.25 -47.91 -21.49
CA LEU A 35 40.27 -46.94 -22.00
C LEU A 35 38.86 -47.53 -22.09
N VAL A 36 38.72 -48.80 -22.52
CA VAL A 36 37.41 -49.49 -22.58
C VAL A 36 36.83 -49.67 -21.18
N ILE A 37 37.65 -50.05 -20.20
CA ILE A 37 37.21 -50.21 -18.80
C ILE A 37 36.79 -48.86 -18.23
N LEU A 38 37.58 -47.80 -18.43
CA LEU A 38 37.26 -46.44 -17.96
C LEU A 38 35.98 -45.89 -18.60
N TYR A 39 35.76 -46.16 -19.89
CA TYR A 39 34.55 -45.78 -20.60
C TYR A 39 33.33 -46.55 -20.08
N ALA A 40 33.43 -47.88 -19.93
CA ALA A 40 32.35 -48.73 -19.45
C ALA A 40 31.94 -48.42 -17.99
N TRP A 41 32.91 -48.04 -17.15
CA TRP A 41 32.66 -47.64 -15.77
C TRP A 41 32.36 -46.15 -15.63
N GLN A 42 32.31 -45.41 -16.74
CA GLN A 42 32.00 -43.98 -16.78
C GLN A 42 32.89 -43.19 -15.80
N LEU A 43 34.16 -43.56 -15.67
CA LEU A 43 35.11 -42.90 -14.78
C LEU A 43 35.70 -41.65 -15.48
N TRP A 44 36.30 -40.75 -14.69
CA TRP A 44 37.06 -39.57 -15.17
C TRP A 44 37.97 -40.02 -16.32
N PRO A 45 37.89 -39.55 -17.60
CA PRO A 45 37.37 -38.33 -18.24
C PRO A 45 36.04 -38.45 -19.05
N PHE A 46 35.26 -39.51 -18.85
CA PHE A 46 34.01 -39.75 -19.59
C PHE A 46 32.73 -39.46 -18.78
N THR A 47 32.86 -38.85 -17.60
CA THR A 47 31.71 -38.39 -16.81
C THR A 47 31.13 -37.11 -17.41
N SER A 48 29.83 -37.12 -17.71
CA SER A 48 29.11 -35.88 -18.05
C SER A 48 28.64 -35.23 -16.76
N ALA A 49 29.09 -34.00 -16.48
CA ALA A 49 28.70 -33.22 -15.28
C ALA A 49 27.27 -32.64 -15.36
N ILE A 50 26.46 -33.08 -16.33
CA ILE A 50 25.12 -32.54 -16.58
C ILE A 50 24.12 -33.36 -15.76
N GLN A 51 23.79 -32.84 -14.58
CA GLN A 51 22.73 -33.36 -13.74
C GLN A 51 21.39 -32.88 -14.30
N SER A 52 20.67 -33.75 -15.03
CA SER A 52 19.31 -33.50 -15.46
C SER A 52 18.37 -33.96 -14.35
N THR A 53 17.63 -33.03 -13.75
CA THR A 53 16.65 -33.32 -12.70
C THR A 53 15.28 -32.86 -13.17
N GLU A 54 14.30 -33.75 -13.08
CA GLU A 54 12.90 -33.43 -13.41
C GLU A 54 12.21 -32.65 -12.27
N ASN A 55 12.87 -32.51 -11.12
CA ASN A 55 12.32 -31.92 -9.90
C ASN A 55 12.76 -30.46 -9.72
N ALA A 56 12.38 -29.59 -10.66
CA ALA A 56 12.55 -28.15 -10.52
C ALA A 56 11.23 -27.48 -10.12
N TYR A 57 11.12 -27.04 -8.86
CA TYR A 57 9.95 -26.32 -8.36
C TYR A 57 10.22 -24.82 -8.25
N VAL A 58 9.37 -24.00 -8.87
CA VAL A 58 9.43 -22.54 -8.75
C VAL A 58 8.67 -22.11 -7.51
N ARG A 59 9.34 -21.40 -6.59
CA ARG A 59 8.69 -20.79 -5.42
C ARG A 59 8.10 -19.43 -5.78
N GLY A 60 6.77 -19.35 -5.82
CA GLY A 60 6.04 -18.09 -5.94
C GLY A 60 5.53 -17.60 -4.59
N GLN A 61 5.48 -16.28 -4.39
CA GLN A 61 4.75 -15.69 -3.27
C GLN A 61 3.30 -15.46 -3.71
N VAL A 62 2.35 -16.14 -3.06
CA VAL A 62 0.92 -15.97 -3.31
C VAL A 62 0.35 -15.10 -2.20
N THR A 63 -0.33 -14.01 -2.58
CA THR A 63 -1.02 -13.13 -1.64
C THR A 63 -2.47 -13.03 -2.05
N PHE A 64 -3.38 -13.21 -1.08
CA PHE A 64 -4.81 -13.04 -1.31
C PHE A 64 -5.16 -11.56 -1.29
N ILE A 65 -5.91 -11.12 -2.31
CA ILE A 65 -6.43 -9.75 -2.40
C ILE A 65 -7.92 -9.81 -2.11
N SER A 66 -8.39 -8.95 -1.22
CA SER A 66 -9.80 -8.86 -0.86
C SER A 66 -10.26 -7.42 -0.89
N PRO A 67 -11.51 -7.15 -1.32
CA PRO A 67 -12.05 -5.81 -1.30
C PRO A 67 -12.28 -5.36 0.15
N GLN A 68 -12.10 -4.06 0.41
CA GLN A 68 -12.37 -3.46 1.73
C GLN A 68 -13.87 -3.26 1.98
N VAL A 69 -14.69 -3.36 0.94
CA VAL A 69 -16.13 -3.08 0.95
C VAL A 69 -16.88 -4.25 0.34
N ASN A 70 -18.06 -4.56 0.90
CA ASN A 70 -18.92 -5.64 0.41
C ASN A 70 -19.84 -5.13 -0.70
N GLY A 71 -19.90 -5.82 -1.84
CA GLY A 71 -20.83 -5.44 -2.90
C GLY A 71 -20.80 -6.41 -4.07
N TYR A 72 -21.69 -6.17 -5.02
CA TYR A 72 -21.74 -6.93 -6.27
C TYR A 72 -20.67 -6.44 -7.24
N LEU A 73 -20.01 -7.37 -7.93
CA LEU A 73 -19.05 -7.04 -8.98
C LEU A 73 -19.80 -6.62 -10.25
N THR A 74 -19.39 -5.48 -10.82
CA THR A 74 -19.90 -4.96 -12.10
C THR A 74 -19.05 -5.45 -13.27
N SER A 75 -17.72 -5.51 -13.08
CA SER A 75 -16.79 -6.03 -14.10
C SER A 75 -15.56 -6.67 -13.46
N VAL A 76 -14.97 -7.62 -14.18
CA VAL A 76 -13.67 -8.23 -13.89
C VAL A 76 -12.81 -8.02 -15.12
N GLU A 77 -11.73 -7.26 -14.97
CA GLU A 77 -10.90 -6.77 -16.09
C GLU A 77 -9.64 -7.61 -16.32
N VAL A 78 -9.52 -8.74 -15.63
CA VAL A 78 -8.33 -9.59 -15.65
C VAL A 78 -8.70 -11.06 -15.84
N ILE A 79 -7.78 -11.78 -16.49
CA ILE A 79 -7.84 -13.24 -16.67
C ILE A 79 -6.76 -13.94 -15.85
N ASP A 80 -6.90 -15.24 -15.68
CA ASP A 80 -5.94 -16.05 -14.92
C ASP A 80 -4.52 -15.95 -15.49
N LEU A 81 -3.53 -15.89 -14.58
CA LEU A 81 -2.10 -15.81 -14.87
C LEU A 81 -1.67 -14.55 -15.66
N GLN A 82 -2.55 -13.57 -15.81
CA GLN A 82 -2.20 -12.30 -16.45
C GLN A 82 -1.21 -11.51 -15.59
N PRO A 83 -0.09 -11.01 -16.17
CA PRO A 83 0.82 -10.13 -15.44
C PRO A 83 0.14 -8.77 -15.21
N VAL A 84 0.03 -8.37 -13.94
CA VAL A 84 -0.58 -7.10 -13.52
C VAL A 84 0.43 -6.18 -12.83
N LYS A 85 0.25 -4.87 -12.95
CA LYS A 85 1.09 -3.86 -12.29
C LYS A 85 0.40 -3.31 -11.04
N LYS A 86 1.19 -2.74 -10.13
CA LYS A 86 0.66 -2.06 -8.94
C LYS A 86 -0.27 -0.92 -9.37
N GLY A 87 -1.48 -0.90 -8.80
CA GLY A 87 -2.49 0.10 -9.08
C GLY A 87 -3.36 -0.18 -10.32
N GLN A 88 -3.12 -1.30 -11.01
CA GLN A 88 -4.01 -1.75 -12.08
C GLN A 88 -5.37 -2.16 -11.53
N LEU A 89 -6.43 -1.73 -12.21
CA LEU A 89 -7.80 -2.14 -11.91
C LEU A 89 -7.96 -3.63 -12.21
N LEU A 90 -8.36 -4.41 -11.21
CA LEU A 90 -8.60 -5.85 -11.34
C LEU A 90 -10.10 -6.15 -11.50
N MET A 91 -10.92 -5.51 -10.67
CA MET A 91 -12.36 -5.69 -10.65
C MET A 91 -13.04 -4.42 -10.12
N THR A 92 -14.28 -4.19 -10.55
CA THR A 92 -15.08 -3.02 -10.17
C THR A 92 -16.29 -3.48 -9.37
N ILE A 93 -16.50 -2.89 -8.20
CA ILE A 93 -17.70 -3.11 -7.35
C ILE A 93 -18.76 -2.06 -7.68
N ASP A 94 -20.04 -2.43 -7.63
CA ASP A 94 -21.15 -1.48 -7.77
C ASP A 94 -21.09 -0.41 -6.67
N ASP A 95 -20.88 0.83 -7.08
CA ASP A 95 -20.68 1.97 -6.19
C ASP A 95 -21.97 2.74 -5.86
N ARG A 96 -23.13 2.35 -6.42
CA ARG A 96 -24.39 3.13 -6.31
C ARG A 96 -24.82 3.35 -4.86
N ILE A 97 -24.82 2.29 -4.06
CA ILE A 97 -25.21 2.37 -2.63
C ILE A 97 -24.21 3.25 -1.86
N TYR A 98 -22.93 3.15 -2.19
CA TYR A 98 -21.88 3.95 -1.55
C TYR A 98 -22.01 5.42 -1.90
N ARG A 99 -22.24 5.75 -3.18
CA ARG A 99 -22.52 7.12 -3.62
C ARG A 99 -23.76 7.69 -2.95
N GLN A 100 -24.84 6.92 -2.88
CA GLN A 100 -26.06 7.35 -2.18
C GLN A 100 -25.81 7.66 -0.71
N ARG A 101 -25.03 6.83 0.00
CA ARG A 101 -24.63 7.09 1.39
C ARG A 101 -23.79 8.36 1.53
N VAL A 102 -22.85 8.59 0.61
CA VAL A 102 -22.05 9.82 0.58
C VAL A 102 -22.95 11.04 0.38
N HIS A 103 -23.87 10.99 -0.59
CA HIS A 103 -24.83 12.08 -0.81
C HIS A 103 -25.75 12.31 0.38
N GLN A 104 -26.22 11.24 1.03
CA GLN A 104 -27.03 11.34 2.25
C GLN A 104 -26.24 12.02 3.39
N ALA A 105 -24.98 11.64 3.60
CA ALA A 105 -24.12 12.26 4.60
C ALA A 105 -23.84 13.74 4.29
N GLN A 106 -23.61 14.08 3.02
CA GLN A 106 -23.44 15.47 2.58
C GLN A 106 -24.71 16.30 2.81
N ALA A 107 -25.89 15.76 2.50
CA ALA A 107 -27.16 16.42 2.77
C ALA A 107 -27.40 16.63 4.26
N GLN A 108 -27.07 15.64 5.10
CA GLN A 108 -27.13 15.77 6.55
C GLN A 108 -26.18 16.86 7.07
N LEU A 109 -24.95 16.92 6.54
CA LEU A 109 -24.00 17.97 6.87
C LEU A 109 -24.55 19.36 6.53
N ALA A 110 -25.11 19.53 5.33
CA ALA A 110 -25.73 20.79 4.90
C ALA A 110 -26.90 21.20 5.80
N MET A 111 -27.76 20.24 6.17
CA MET A 111 -28.87 20.47 7.11
C MET A 111 -28.38 20.94 8.49
N LYS A 112 -27.30 20.34 9.01
CA LYS A 112 -26.72 20.73 10.30
C LYS A 112 -26.08 22.12 10.21
N GLN A 113 -25.40 22.44 9.12
CA GLN A 113 -24.84 23.77 8.91
C GLN A 113 -25.93 24.84 8.82
N ALA A 114 -27.02 24.57 8.11
CA ALA A 114 -28.18 25.45 8.05
C ALA A 114 -28.83 25.65 9.43
N ALA A 115 -28.99 24.57 10.20
CA ALA A 115 -29.50 24.65 11.56
C ALA A 115 -28.59 25.48 12.47
N LEU A 116 -27.27 25.34 12.37
CA LEU A 116 -26.32 26.16 13.11
C LEU A 116 -26.46 27.64 12.77
N ASN A 117 -26.54 27.97 11.47
CA ASN A 117 -26.73 29.35 11.03
C ASN A 117 -28.05 29.95 11.53
N ASN A 118 -29.13 29.16 11.51
CA ASN A 118 -30.43 29.58 12.07
C ASN A 118 -30.35 29.85 13.57
N ASN A 119 -29.68 28.97 14.33
CA ASN A 119 -29.46 29.17 15.76
C ASN A 119 -28.63 30.43 16.04
N LEU A 120 -27.57 30.69 15.27
CA LEU A 120 -26.77 31.91 15.39
C LEU A 120 -27.62 33.15 15.10
N GLN A 121 -28.49 33.11 14.10
CA GLN A 121 -29.38 34.22 13.80
C GLN A 121 -30.43 34.45 14.89
N GLN A 122 -30.99 33.37 15.44
CA GLN A 122 -31.92 33.43 16.56
C GLN A 122 -31.26 34.01 17.81
N ARG A 123 -30.01 33.64 18.10
CA ARG A 123 -29.20 34.23 19.16
C ARG A 123 -29.01 35.73 18.97
N ARG A 124 -28.59 36.18 17.78
CA ARG A 124 -28.44 37.62 17.49
C ARG A 124 -29.75 38.39 17.67
N SER A 125 -30.87 37.80 17.25
CA SER A 125 -32.20 38.41 17.39
C SER A 125 -32.63 38.51 18.86
N ALA A 126 -32.34 37.48 19.66
CA ALA A 126 -32.58 37.50 21.10
C ALA A 126 -31.72 38.55 21.82
N GLU A 127 -30.44 38.67 21.46
CA GLU A 127 -29.53 39.70 21.99
C GLU A 127 -30.03 41.12 21.67
N ALA A 128 -30.46 41.37 20.44
CA ALA A 128 -31.07 42.64 20.05
C ALA A 128 -32.34 42.97 20.84
N THR A 129 -33.18 41.95 21.09
CA THR A 129 -34.41 42.08 21.89
C THR A 129 -34.07 42.42 23.35
N ILE A 130 -33.08 41.76 23.94
CA ILE A 130 -32.59 42.06 25.29
C ILE A 130 -32.10 43.50 25.37
N GLN A 131 -31.35 43.97 24.36
CA GLN A 131 -30.85 45.34 24.34
C GLN A 131 -32.00 46.36 24.24
N SER A 132 -33.01 46.11 23.41
CA SER A 132 -34.22 46.93 23.32
C SER A 132 -34.96 46.98 24.65
N ASN A 133 -35.16 45.83 25.30
CA ASN A 133 -35.84 45.74 26.59
C ASN A 133 -35.08 46.50 27.70
N LYS A 134 -33.74 46.44 27.70
CA LYS A 134 -32.91 47.24 28.62
C LYS A 134 -33.12 48.74 28.39
N ALA A 135 -33.11 49.20 27.14
CA ALA A 135 -33.35 50.60 26.81
C ALA A 135 -34.76 51.04 27.22
N ALA A 136 -35.78 50.21 27.00
CA ALA A 136 -37.15 50.47 27.44
C ALA A 136 -37.26 50.56 28.97
N LEU A 137 -36.56 49.68 29.70
CA LEU A 137 -36.52 49.70 31.16
C LEU A 137 -35.87 50.98 31.69
N GLU A 138 -34.74 51.40 31.12
CA GLU A 138 -34.08 52.66 31.52
C GLU A 138 -34.95 53.88 31.22
N ASN A 139 -35.62 53.92 30.06
CA ASN A 139 -36.58 54.96 29.73
C ASN A 139 -37.76 54.99 30.73
N ALA A 140 -38.31 53.83 31.10
CA ALA A 140 -39.39 53.73 32.08
C ALA A 140 -38.95 54.22 33.47
N LYS A 141 -37.74 53.87 33.91
CA LYS A 141 -37.14 54.36 35.16
C LYS A 141 -36.98 55.89 35.14
N ALA A 142 -36.45 56.45 34.06
CA ALA A 142 -36.27 57.89 33.90
C ALA A 142 -37.62 58.64 33.96
N GLN A 143 -38.65 58.10 33.30
CA GLN A 143 -40.00 58.66 33.35
C GLN A 143 -40.61 58.58 34.76
N ALA A 144 -40.43 57.46 35.47
CA ALA A 144 -40.91 57.29 36.84
C ALA A 144 -40.22 58.27 37.81
N LEU A 145 -38.90 58.44 37.68
CA LEU A 145 -38.13 59.41 38.45
C LEU A 145 -38.62 60.84 38.18
N LYS A 146 -38.80 61.23 36.90
CA LYS A 146 -39.33 62.54 36.54
C LYS A 146 -40.72 62.79 37.13
N LYS A 147 -41.60 61.78 37.13
CA LYS A 147 -42.93 61.87 37.76
C LYS A 147 -42.83 62.08 39.27
N ARG A 148 -41.93 61.38 39.97
CA ARG A 148 -41.69 61.57 41.42
C ARG A 148 -41.16 62.96 41.74
N LEU A 149 -40.13 63.41 41.03
CA LEU A 149 -39.56 64.75 41.24
C LEU A 149 -40.61 65.85 41.01
N ARG A 150 -41.49 65.68 40.02
CA ARG A 150 -42.59 66.61 39.76
C ARG A 150 -43.62 66.65 40.89
N SER A 151 -43.98 65.50 41.47
CA SER A 151 -44.94 65.44 42.57
C SER A 151 -44.38 66.02 43.86
N GLU A 152 -43.09 65.82 44.13
CA GLU A 152 -42.38 66.43 45.26
C GLU A 152 -42.28 67.95 45.11
N ALA A 153 -41.95 68.46 43.91
CA ALA A 153 -41.92 69.89 43.65
C ALA A 153 -43.29 70.56 43.89
N CYS A 154 -44.39 69.93 43.45
CA CYS A 154 -45.74 70.42 43.69
C CYS A 154 -46.12 70.43 45.18
N ARG A 155 -45.71 69.39 45.93
CA ARG A 155 -45.91 69.31 47.38
C ARG A 155 -45.18 70.44 48.12
N LYS A 156 -43.92 70.72 47.73
CA LYS A 156 -43.10 71.78 48.33
C LYS A 156 -43.64 73.17 48.02
N SER A 157 -44.22 73.40 46.84
CA SER A 157 -44.83 74.70 46.50
C SER A 157 -46.13 74.97 47.27
N HIS A 158 -46.93 73.94 47.56
CA HIS A 158 -48.19 74.09 48.30
C HIS A 158 -48.00 74.16 49.83
N GLY A 159 -46.96 73.55 50.40
CA GLY A 159 -46.69 73.60 51.85
C GLY A 159 -46.09 74.90 52.38
N GLY A 160 -45.72 75.85 51.50
CA GLY A 160 -45.12 77.15 51.88
C GLY A 160 -46.11 78.33 51.95
N TRP A 161 -47.38 78.11 51.62
CA TRP A 161 -48.44 79.13 51.63
C TRP A 161 -49.50 78.77 52.67
N ILE A 162 -49.19 78.95 53.96
CA ILE A 162 -50.22 79.07 54.99
C ILE A 162 -50.29 80.56 55.32
N PRO A 163 -51.35 81.29 54.91
CA PRO A 163 -51.53 82.65 55.38
C PRO A 163 -51.82 82.59 56.88
N VAL A 164 -50.86 83.04 57.70
CA VAL A 164 -51.10 83.30 59.12
C VAL A 164 -51.78 84.67 59.18
N SER A 165 -53.10 84.69 59.05
CA SER A 165 -53.92 85.87 59.33
C SER A 165 -54.25 85.89 60.82
N ALA A 166 -53.79 86.96 61.48
CA ALA A 166 -54.03 87.33 62.88
C ALA A 166 -55.47 87.80 63.14
#